data_AF-A0AA96CYG7-F1
#
_entry.id   AF-A0AA96CYG7-F1
#
_cell.length_a   1.000
_cell.length_b   1.000
_cell.length_c   1.000
_cell.angle_alpha   90.00
_cell.angle_beta   90.00
_cell.angle_gamma   90.00
#
_symmetry.space_group_name_H-M   'P 1'
#
loop_
_entity.id
_entity.type
_entity.pdbx_description
1 polymer ?
#
loop_
_entity_poly.entity_id
_entity_poly.type
_entity_poly.pdbx_seq_one_letter_code
_entity_poly.pdbx_strand_id
1 'polypeptide(L)'
;MIFFCFKRGAKRRFDRRIQDPLRQWKFSEVDMQAQDLWDEFSEKKYEMLRRTTSRSAPWHIIRSDDKQLARFEALKIILNSVDYDGRNYSLNFEANEDINISVQRELLQMRKTKDY
;
A
#
# COMPACT_ATOMS: atom_id res chain seq x y z
N MET A 1 -3.25 -5.96 5.27
CA MET A 1 -2.13 -5.28 4.57
C MET A 1 -2.69 -4.33 3.54
N ILE A 2 -2.16 -3.12 3.42
CA ILE A 2 -2.60 -2.09 2.47
C ILE A 2 -1.42 -1.62 1.62
N PHE A 3 -1.63 -1.50 0.31
CA PHE A 3 -0.65 -0.92 -0.61
C PHE A 3 -0.95 0.56 -0.75
N PHE A 4 0.04 1.40 -0.44
CA PHE A 4 -0.09 2.84 -0.53
C PHE A 4 0.76 3.39 -1.68
N CYS A 5 0.26 4.42 -2.35
CA CYS A 5 1.00 5.19 -3.36
C CYS A 5 0.64 6.65 -3.18
N PHE A 6 1.61 7.54 -3.40
CA PHE A 6 1.37 8.97 -3.37
C PHE A 6 0.45 9.43 -4.52
N LYS A 7 -0.28 10.55 -4.31
CA LYS A 7 -1.21 11.17 -5.27
C LYS A 7 -0.61 11.31 -6.67
N ARG A 8 0.64 11.79 -6.76
CA ARG A 8 1.38 11.93 -8.03
C ARG A 8 1.62 10.59 -8.73
N GLY A 9 1.99 9.57 -7.97
CA GLY A 9 2.24 8.22 -8.48
C GLY A 9 0.95 7.54 -8.96
N ALA A 10 -0.17 7.77 -8.27
CA ALA A 10 -1.49 7.30 -8.67
C ALA A 10 -1.93 7.94 -9.99
N LYS A 11 -1.87 9.28 -10.10
CA LYS A 11 -2.23 10.03 -11.31
C LYS A 11 -1.41 9.59 -12.53
N ARG A 12 -0.09 9.45 -12.40
CA ARG A 12 0.77 8.96 -13.50
C ARG A 12 0.36 7.57 -14.00
N ARG A 13 -0.08 6.68 -13.10
CA ARG A 13 -0.56 5.34 -13.50
C ARG A 13 -1.90 5.43 -14.22
N PHE A 14 -2.76 6.34 -13.79
CA PHE A 14 -4.05 6.58 -14.40
C PHE A 14 -3.88 7.07 -15.84
N ASP A 15 -3.06 8.11 -16.06
CA ASP A 15 -2.77 8.66 -17.39
C ASP A 15 -2.19 7.59 -18.32
N ARG A 16 -1.29 6.73 -17.80
CA ARG A 16 -0.72 5.62 -18.57
C ARG A 16 -1.75 4.56 -18.96
N ARG A 17 -2.80 4.33 -18.16
CA ARG A 17 -3.86 3.35 -18.50
C ARG A 17 -4.75 3.85 -19.64
N ILE A 18 -4.99 5.16 -19.71
CA ILE A 18 -5.78 5.76 -20.80
C ILE A 18 -5.06 5.55 -22.14
N GLN A 19 -3.74 5.70 -22.15
CA GLN A 19 -2.91 5.59 -23.35
C GLN A 19 -2.59 4.15 -23.79
N ASP A 20 -2.72 3.15 -22.91
CA ASP A 20 -2.32 1.75 -23.17
C ASP A 20 -3.53 0.86 -23.51
N PRO A 21 -3.73 0.47 -24.78
CA PRO A 21 -4.89 -0.29 -25.22
C PRO A 21 -5.04 -1.66 -24.56
N LEU A 22 -3.94 -2.27 -24.06
CA LEU A 22 -4.00 -3.56 -23.38
C LEU A 22 -4.51 -3.45 -21.94
N ARG A 23 -4.55 -2.24 -21.37
CA ARG A 23 -4.91 -1.98 -19.97
C ARG A 23 -6.20 -1.19 -19.79
N GLN A 24 -6.83 -0.78 -20.89
CA GLN A 24 -8.06 0.03 -20.90
C GLN A 24 -9.22 -0.64 -20.18
N TRP A 25 -9.33 -1.97 -20.21
CA TRP A 25 -10.39 -2.70 -19.50
C TRP A 25 -10.32 -2.56 -17.96
N LYS A 26 -9.18 -2.12 -17.40
CA LYS A 26 -9.02 -1.81 -15.97
C LYS A 26 -9.36 -0.37 -15.62
N PHE A 27 -10.08 0.31 -16.52
CA PHE A 27 -10.57 1.67 -16.33
C PHE A 27 -12.05 1.61 -16.00
N SER A 28 -12.44 2.30 -14.93
CA SER A 28 -13.83 2.52 -14.55
C SER A 28 -14.07 4.01 -14.30
N GLU A 29 -15.28 4.48 -14.54
CA GLU A 29 -15.70 5.85 -14.18
C GLU A 29 -15.49 6.15 -12.69
N VAL A 30 -15.60 5.11 -11.86
CA VAL A 30 -15.32 5.19 -10.42
C VAL A 30 -13.87 5.54 -10.14
N ASP A 31 -12.92 5.07 -10.96
CA ASP A 31 -11.49 5.40 -10.78
C ASP A 31 -11.21 6.88 -11.05
N MET A 32 -11.98 7.50 -11.97
CA MET A 32 -11.87 8.93 -12.27
C MET A 32 -12.39 9.75 -11.08
N GLN A 33 -13.58 9.42 -10.58
CA GLN A 33 -14.16 10.08 -9.40
C GLN A 33 -13.28 9.89 -8.14
N ALA A 34 -12.64 8.73 -8.00
CA ALA A 34 -11.72 8.46 -6.90
C ALA A 34 -10.48 9.37 -6.91
N GLN A 35 -10.08 9.87 -8.09
CA GLN A 35 -8.97 10.81 -8.20
C GLN A 35 -9.34 12.22 -7.73
N ASP A 36 -10.59 12.64 -7.97
CA ASP A 36 -11.14 13.92 -7.51
C ASP A 36 -11.39 13.89 -5.99
N LEU A 37 -11.89 12.76 -5.47
CA LEU A 37 -12.18 12.54 -4.05
C LEU A 37 -10.96 12.07 -3.24
N TRP A 38 -9.74 12.28 -3.74
CA TRP A 38 -8.51 11.77 -3.12
C TRP A 38 -8.39 12.11 -1.63
N ASP A 39 -8.74 13.34 -1.28
CA ASP A 39 -8.58 13.87 0.07
C ASP A 39 -9.59 13.19 1.02
N GLU A 40 -10.82 12.96 0.56
CA GLU A 40 -11.84 12.20 1.30
C GLU A 40 -11.42 10.74 1.49
N PHE A 41 -10.92 10.08 0.44
CA PHE A 41 -10.41 8.71 0.54
C PHE A 41 -9.23 8.61 1.51
N SER A 42 -8.36 9.61 1.55
CA SER A 42 -7.24 9.68 2.48
C SER A 42 -7.70 9.81 3.93
N GLU A 43 -8.72 10.62 4.18
CA GLU A 43 -9.33 10.76 5.52
C GLU A 43 -10.04 9.46 5.95
N LYS A 44 -10.81 8.83 5.06
CA LYS A 44 -11.43 7.52 5.35
C LYS A 44 -10.38 6.43 5.60
N LYS A 45 -9.26 6.43 4.85
CA LYS A 45 -8.12 5.53 5.09
C LYS A 45 -7.56 5.76 6.50
N TYR A 46 -7.34 7.00 6.90
CA TYR A 46 -6.84 7.35 8.23
C TYR A 46 -7.76 6.82 9.35
N GLU A 47 -9.07 7.11 9.26
CA GLU A 47 -10.05 6.63 10.24
C GLU A 47 -10.12 5.10 10.29
N MET A 48 -10.09 4.43 9.14
CA MET A 48 -10.09 2.97 9.06
C MET A 48 -8.86 2.36 9.74
N LEU A 49 -7.66 2.86 9.43
CA LEU A 49 -6.41 2.38 10.04
C LEU A 49 -6.39 2.61 11.54
N ARG A 50 -6.86 3.78 12.00
CA ARG A 50 -6.92 4.12 13.43
C ARG A 50 -7.86 3.21 14.21
N ARG A 51 -9.03 2.86 13.66
CA ARG A 51 -10.05 2.07 14.36
C ARG A 51 -9.81 0.57 14.32
N THR A 52 -9.24 0.07 13.22
CA THR A 52 -9.17 -1.39 12.97
C THR A 52 -7.79 -1.99 13.26
N THR A 53 -6.78 -1.18 13.56
CA THR A 53 -5.46 -1.70 13.94
C THR A 53 -5.50 -2.29 15.35
N SER A 54 -5.14 -3.57 15.47
CA SER A 54 -5.05 -4.29 16.75
C SER A 54 -3.73 -5.03 16.86
N ARG A 55 -3.33 -5.42 18.08
CA ARG A 55 -2.14 -6.24 18.31
C ARG A 55 -2.27 -7.65 17.73
N SER A 56 -3.49 -8.19 17.71
CA SER A 56 -3.77 -9.53 17.15
C SER A 56 -3.81 -9.53 15.62
N ALA A 57 -4.13 -8.39 15.00
CA ALA A 57 -4.22 -8.22 13.56
C ALA A 57 -3.64 -6.86 13.16
N PRO A 58 -2.31 -6.73 13.11
CA PRO A 58 -1.68 -5.49 12.72
C PRO A 58 -1.89 -5.21 11.23
N TRP A 59 -2.15 -3.95 10.89
CA TRP A 59 -2.09 -3.52 9.50
C TRP A 59 -0.64 -3.29 9.08
N HIS A 60 -0.26 -3.83 7.91
CA HIS A 60 1.02 -3.56 7.25
C HIS A 60 0.81 -2.58 6.10
N ILE A 61 1.59 -1.50 6.05
CA ILE A 61 1.48 -0.47 5.03
C ILE A 61 2.68 -0.61 4.09
N ILE A 62 2.41 -0.98 2.84
CA ILE A 62 3.46 -1.21 1.84
C ILE A 62 3.48 -0.04 0.85
N ARG A 63 4.62 0.64 0.75
CA ARG A 63 4.85 1.64 -0.31
C ARG A 63 4.95 0.93 -1.65
N SER A 64 4.04 1.28 -2.55
CA SER A 64 3.83 0.61 -3.84
C SER A 64 4.33 1.40 -5.04
N ASP A 65 5.20 2.39 -4.83
CA ASP A 65 5.78 3.20 -5.91
C ASP A 65 6.58 2.32 -6.88
N ASP A 66 7.36 1.38 -6.34
CA ASP A 66 7.91 0.24 -7.09
C ASP A 66 7.06 -1.01 -6.86
N LYS A 67 6.48 -1.53 -7.95
CA LYS A 67 5.62 -2.73 -7.91
C LYS A 67 6.38 -4.01 -7.61
N GLN A 68 7.63 -4.13 -8.02
CA GLN A 68 8.42 -5.35 -7.80
C GLN A 68 8.80 -5.44 -6.33
N LEU A 69 9.32 -4.36 -5.76
CA LEU A 69 9.67 -4.30 -4.34
C LEU A 69 8.44 -4.48 -3.44
N ALA A 70 7.32 -3.83 -3.77
CA ALA A 70 6.09 -3.99 -3.00
C ALA A 70 5.56 -5.43 -2.96
N ARG A 71 5.66 -6.16 -4.09
CA ARG A 71 5.27 -7.58 -4.14
C ARG A 71 6.23 -8.45 -3.34
N PHE A 72 7.52 -8.16 -3.42
CA PHE A 72 8.53 -8.90 -2.68
C PHE A 72 8.33 -8.76 -1.17
N GLU A 73 8.11 -7.53 -0.68
CA GLU A 73 7.82 -7.28 0.74
C GLU A 73 6.49 -7.89 1.18
N ALA A 74 5.45 -7.84 0.35
CA ALA A 74 4.18 -8.52 0.63
C ALA A 74 4.37 -10.02 0.83
N LEU A 75 5.16 -10.67 -0.04
CA LEU A 75 5.47 -12.09 0.09
C LEU A 75 6.26 -12.39 1.37
N LYS A 76 7.28 -11.58 1.70
CA LYS A 76 8.01 -11.75 2.96
C LYS A 76 7.12 -11.70 4.18
N ILE A 77 6.18 -10.75 4.24
CA ILE A 77 5.24 -10.63 5.35
C ILE A 77 4.42 -11.92 5.52
N ILE A 78 3.90 -12.45 4.41
CA ILE A 78 3.12 -13.68 4.43
C ILE A 78 3.98 -14.87 4.87
N LEU A 79 5.17 -15.04 4.28
CA LEU A 79 6.08 -16.14 4.61
C LEU A 79 6.65 -16.07 6.04
N ASN A 80 6.72 -14.88 6.64
CA ASN A 80 7.08 -14.72 8.04
C ASN A 80 5.92 -15.00 8.99
N SER A 81 4.68 -14.85 8.53
CA SER A 81 3.48 -15.05 9.36
C SER A 81 3.07 -16.52 9.51
N VAL A 82 3.59 -17.40 8.65
CA VAL A 82 3.24 -18.83 8.62
C VAL A 82 4.51 -19.65 8.83
N ASP A 83 4.45 -20.63 9.72
CA ASP A 83 5.49 -21.65 9.82
C ASP A 83 5.20 -22.75 8.80
N TYR A 84 6.18 -23.07 7.96
CA TYR A 84 6.03 -24.02 6.86
C TYR A 84 7.29 -24.87 6.69
N ASP A 85 7.08 -26.14 6.33
CA ASP A 85 8.16 -27.09 6.10
C ASP A 85 8.99 -26.72 4.86
N GLY A 86 10.31 -26.91 4.95
CA GLY A 86 11.22 -26.60 3.84
C GLY A 86 11.58 -25.12 3.71
N ARG A 87 11.36 -24.32 4.77
CA ARG A 87 11.81 -22.93 4.82
C ARG A 87 13.32 -22.83 4.62
N ASN A 88 13.71 -22.14 3.56
CA ASN A 88 15.12 -21.91 3.27
C ASN A 88 15.67 -20.74 4.10
N TYR A 89 16.40 -21.04 5.17
CA TYR A 89 16.99 -20.05 6.07
C TYR A 89 18.16 -19.25 5.47
N SER A 90 18.66 -19.61 4.28
CA SER A 90 19.69 -18.79 3.61
C SER A 90 19.13 -17.52 2.97
N LEU A 91 17.81 -17.43 2.81
CA LEU A 91 17.13 -16.26 2.25
C LEU A 91 16.84 -15.22 3.34
N ASN A 92 17.08 -13.96 3.02
CA ASN A 92 16.76 -12.86 3.92
C ASN A 92 15.24 -12.52 3.86
N PHE A 93 14.55 -12.78 4.96
CA PHE A 93 13.12 -12.46 5.12
C PHE A 93 12.87 -11.21 5.97
N GLU A 94 13.90 -10.45 6.33
CA GLU A 94 13.72 -9.20 7.07
C GLU A 94 12.91 -8.20 6.22
N ALA A 95 11.94 -7.57 6.89
CA ALA A 95 11.11 -6.55 6.29
C ALA A 95 11.91 -5.26 6.14
N ASN A 96 11.88 -4.66 4.96
CA ASN A 96 12.48 -3.35 4.76
C ASN A 96 11.57 -2.26 5.37
N GLU A 97 12.04 -1.56 6.40
CA GLU A 97 11.26 -0.54 7.13
C GLU A 97 10.88 0.69 6.28
N ASP A 98 11.60 0.95 5.18
CA ASP A 98 11.28 2.07 4.29
C ASP A 98 10.08 1.75 3.39
N ILE A 99 9.86 0.47 3.12
CA ILE A 99 8.80 -0.02 2.23
C ILE A 99 7.61 -0.52 3.05
N ASN A 100 7.86 -1.34 4.07
CA ASN A 100 6.88 -1.85 5.03
C ASN A 100 6.86 -0.96 6.28
N ILE A 101 5.90 -0.05 6.32
CA ILE A 101 5.75 0.93 7.39
C ILE A 101 4.70 0.45 8.38
N SER A 102 5.00 0.62 9.66
CA SER A 102 4.03 0.36 10.73
C SER A 102 2.91 1.41 10.71
N VAL A 103 1.69 0.99 11.04
CA VAL A 103 0.51 1.89 11.05
C VAL A 103 0.72 3.09 11.95
N GLN A 104 1.36 2.90 13.11
CA GLN A 104 1.65 3.99 14.04
C GLN A 104 2.52 5.06 13.39
N ARG A 105 3.56 4.65 12.64
CA ARG A 105 4.45 5.56 11.92
C ARG A 105 3.71 6.29 10.80
N GLU A 106 2.84 5.61 10.07
CA GLU A 106 2.00 6.25 9.04
C GLU A 106 1.02 7.26 9.65
N LEU A 107 0.29 6.89 10.71
CA LEU A 107 -0.67 7.79 11.37
C LEU A 107 0.02 9.06 11.88
N LEU A 108 1.26 8.93 12.39
CA LEU A 108 2.09 10.07 12.78
C LEU A 108 2.49 10.93 11.57
N GLN A 109 2.80 10.33 10.43
CA GLN A 109 3.12 11.05 9.19
C GLN A 109 1.88 11.79 8.66
N MET A 110 0.73 11.14 8.60
CA MET A 110 -0.55 11.74 8.20
C MET A 110 -0.96 12.90 9.10
N ARG A 111 -0.71 12.82 10.41
CA ARG A 111 -0.98 13.94 11.33
C ARG A 111 -0.08 15.16 11.09
N LYS A 112 1.16 14.94 10.64
CA LYS A 112 2.16 16.00 10.43
C LYS A 112 2.03 16.70 9.09
N THR A 113 1.61 15.97 8.06
CA THR A 113 1.59 16.47 6.69
C THR A 113 0.14 16.70 6.26
N LYS A 114 -0.25 17.97 6.12
CA LYS A 114 -1.54 18.36 5.51
C LYS A 114 -1.61 18.09 3.99
N ASP A 115 -0.46 17.84 3.36
CA ASP A 115 -0.34 17.51 1.92
C ASP A 115 -0.42 16.00 1.64
N TYR A 116 -1.42 15.33 2.22
CA TYR A 116 -1.78 13.97 1.81
C TYR A 116 -2.76 13.98 0.65
#